data_AF-A0AAE1Q865-F1
#
_entry.id   AF-A0AAE1Q865-F1
#
_cell.length_a   1.000
_cell.length_b   1.000
_cell.length_c   1.000
_cell.angle_alpha   90.00
_cell.angle_beta   90.00
_cell.angle_gamma   90.00
#
_symmetry.space_group_name_H-M   'P 1'
#
loop_
_entity.id
_entity.type
_entity.pdbx_description
1 polymer ?
#
loop_
_entity_poly.entity_id
_entity_poly.type
_entity_poly.pdbx_seq_one_letter_code
_entity_poly.pdbx_strand_id
1 'polypeptide(L)'
;MALRLSKTILSTLPRVSPSYGRMRLSVSGVMRVDDLNVKQVEPRDSQKSLLSIEEEQHEKALAGYITIDTVPDITAITGVPEEHIKTRKVFIKVPTKNSMQSGTNNLHRWQITFDERERWENPLMGWASTADPLSNMQVDFPSRETAIAFCEKNGWEWETEDPPVKPPRVKSYGANFSWNKRTRRSTKPSG
;
A
#
# COMPACT_ATOMS: atom_id res chain seq x y z
N MET A 1 -51.76 -8.65 5.47
CA MET A 1 -51.69 -8.04 6.81
C MET A 1 -50.25 -7.56 7.02
N ALA A 2 -50.11 -6.34 7.51
CA ALA A 2 -48.96 -5.42 7.39
C ALA A 2 -47.55 -6.01 7.62
N LEU A 3 -46.60 -5.62 6.76
CA LEU A 3 -45.16 -5.63 7.05
C LEU A 3 -44.67 -4.19 7.22
N ARG A 4 -44.07 -3.91 8.38
CA ARG A 4 -43.42 -2.65 8.74
C ARG A 4 -42.01 -2.57 8.13
N LEU A 5 -41.67 -1.33 7.79
CA LEU A 5 -40.45 -0.84 7.16
C LEU A 5 -39.23 -0.86 8.10
N SER A 6 -38.04 -1.05 7.52
CA SER A 6 -36.78 -0.50 8.05
C SER A 6 -36.02 0.21 6.91
N LYS A 7 -35.57 1.43 7.20
CA LYS A 7 -34.89 2.37 6.31
C LYS A 7 -33.39 2.07 6.27
N THR A 8 -32.73 2.11 5.10
CA THR A 8 -31.38 2.70 4.99
C THR A 8 -31.00 3.06 3.54
N ILE A 9 -31.09 4.37 3.27
CA ILE A 9 -30.17 5.25 2.53
C ILE A 9 -29.32 4.62 1.40
N LEU A 10 -29.73 4.88 0.15
CA LEU A 10 -28.87 4.89 -1.03
C LEU A 10 -28.96 6.29 -1.67
N SER A 11 -27.88 7.05 -1.56
CA SER A 11 -27.67 8.32 -2.24
C SER A 11 -27.47 8.07 -3.74
N THR A 12 -28.49 8.34 -4.53
CA THR A 12 -28.43 8.37 -5.98
C THR A 12 -27.89 9.73 -6.45
N LEU A 13 -26.79 9.70 -7.21
CA LEU A 13 -26.24 10.89 -7.88
C LEU A 13 -27.28 11.43 -8.89
N PRO A 14 -27.54 12.75 -8.93
CA PRO A 14 -28.49 13.31 -9.89
C PRO A 14 -27.93 13.30 -11.31
N ARG A 15 -28.71 12.72 -12.21
CA ARG A 15 -28.53 12.71 -13.67
C ARG A 15 -28.82 14.11 -14.22
N VAL A 16 -27.82 14.79 -14.76
CA VAL A 16 -27.98 16.10 -15.42
C VAL A 16 -28.65 15.91 -16.77
N SER A 17 -29.84 16.48 -16.96
CA SER A 17 -30.47 16.66 -18.27
C SER A 17 -30.17 18.07 -18.81
N PRO A 18 -29.84 18.24 -20.10
CA PRO A 18 -29.68 19.57 -20.67
C PRO A 18 -31.06 20.17 -20.95
N SER A 19 -31.46 21.20 -20.20
CA SER A 19 -32.62 22.03 -20.54
C SER A 19 -32.19 23.13 -21.51
N TYR A 20 -32.79 23.14 -22.70
CA TYR A 20 -32.66 24.23 -23.67
C TYR A 20 -33.13 25.55 -23.05
N GLY A 21 -32.30 26.59 -23.22
CA GLY A 21 -32.44 27.89 -22.60
C GLY A 21 -33.71 28.63 -23.01
N ARG A 22 -34.43 29.13 -22.00
CA ARG A 22 -35.44 30.16 -22.17
C ARG A 22 -34.89 31.45 -21.58
N MET A 23 -34.39 32.35 -22.42
CA MET A 23 -34.07 33.71 -22.00
C MET A 23 -35.34 34.39 -21.49
N ARG A 24 -35.31 34.86 -20.24
CA ARG A 24 -36.19 35.90 -19.73
C ARG A 24 -35.34 37.12 -19.43
N LEU A 25 -35.57 38.19 -20.19
CA LEU A 25 -35.19 39.54 -19.81
C LEU A 25 -36.19 40.02 -18.74
N SER A 26 -35.70 40.54 -17.61
CA SER A 26 -35.90 41.95 -17.22
C SER A 26 -35.53 42.26 -15.77
N VAL A 27 -34.72 43.33 -15.63
CA VAL A 27 -34.76 44.42 -14.63
C VAL A 27 -34.65 44.03 -13.15
N SER A 28 -33.42 44.10 -12.62
CA SER A 28 -33.04 45.01 -11.51
C SER A 28 -31.57 44.80 -11.15
N GLY A 29 -30.77 45.85 -11.29
CA GLY A 29 -29.39 45.87 -10.84
C GLY A 29 -29.34 46.08 -9.33
N VAL A 30 -28.82 45.09 -8.60
CA VAL A 30 -28.28 45.25 -7.25
C VAL A 30 -26.91 44.56 -7.26
N MET A 31 -25.86 45.35 -7.02
CA MET A 31 -24.49 44.86 -6.88
C MET A 31 -24.37 44.06 -5.58
N ARG A 32 -23.67 42.92 -5.61
CA ARG A 32 -23.37 42.04 -4.46
C ARG A 32 -22.37 42.72 -3.50
N VAL A 33 -22.49 42.45 -2.18
CA VAL A 33 -21.58 42.94 -1.13
C VAL A 33 -20.90 41.78 -0.38
N ASP A 34 -20.60 40.67 -1.05
CA ASP A 34 -20.02 39.49 -0.39
C ASP A 34 -18.58 39.13 -0.83
N ASP A 35 -17.91 39.99 -1.61
CA ASP A 35 -16.54 39.72 -2.09
C ASP A 35 -15.47 40.63 -1.43
N LEU A 36 -15.61 40.93 -0.14
CA LEU A 36 -14.51 41.50 0.65
C LEU A 36 -13.70 40.38 1.28
N ASN A 37 -12.58 40.05 0.64
CA ASN A 37 -11.50 39.24 1.21
C ASN A 37 -10.85 39.98 2.40
N VAL A 38 -11.48 39.91 3.57
CA VAL A 38 -10.87 40.35 4.83
C VAL A 38 -9.78 39.35 5.18
N LYS A 39 -8.53 39.70 4.87
CA LYS A 39 -7.36 39.00 5.42
C LYS A 39 -7.41 39.16 6.93
N GLN A 40 -7.85 38.12 7.64
CA GLN A 40 -7.71 38.03 9.09
C GLN A 40 -6.20 38.15 9.39
N VAL A 41 -5.83 39.16 10.18
CA VAL A 41 -4.45 39.35 10.62
C VAL A 41 -4.25 38.49 11.86
N GLU A 42 -3.37 37.51 11.76
CA GLU A 42 -3.00 36.66 12.90
C GLU A 42 -2.50 37.53 14.08
N PRO A 43 -2.91 37.24 15.33
CA PRO A 43 -2.50 38.01 16.49
C PRO A 43 -0.97 37.95 16.65
N ARG A 44 -0.33 39.13 16.74
CA ARG A 44 1.12 39.22 16.95
C ARG A 44 1.43 38.84 18.40
N ASP A 45 2.11 37.72 18.59
CA ASP A 45 2.64 37.32 19.90
C ASP A 45 3.53 38.44 20.43
N SER A 46 3.15 39.02 21.57
CA SER A 46 3.88 40.12 22.23
C SER A 46 5.33 39.76 22.54
N GLN A 47 5.60 38.47 22.77
CA GLN A 47 6.93 37.94 23.02
C GLN A 47 7.83 38.01 21.77
N LYS A 48 7.29 37.82 20.56
CA LYS A 48 8.06 37.90 19.32
C LYS A 48 8.53 39.33 19.04
N SER A 49 7.75 40.34 19.43
CA SER A 49 8.14 41.75 19.23
C SER A 49 9.30 42.24 20.10
N LEU A 50 9.68 41.47 21.14
CA LEU A 50 10.80 41.82 22.03
C LEU A 50 12.13 41.23 21.59
N LEU A 51 12.13 40.32 20.60
CA LEU A 51 13.34 39.70 20.08
C LEU A 51 14.04 40.66 19.11
N SER A 52 15.37 40.70 19.20
CA SER A 52 16.17 41.45 18.22
C SER A 52 16.03 40.80 16.84
N ILE A 53 16.14 41.62 15.80
CA ILE A 53 16.01 41.17 14.39
C ILE A 53 16.99 40.03 14.08
N GLU A 54 18.16 40.01 14.73
CA GLU A 54 19.19 38.98 14.60
C GLU A 54 18.77 37.64 15.26
N GLU A 55 18.11 37.69 16.41
CA GLU A 55 17.56 36.51 17.10
C GLU A 55 16.42 35.86 16.30
N GLU A 56 15.51 36.66 15.72
CA GLU A 56 14.44 36.14 14.85
C GLU A 56 14.98 35.45 13.60
N GLN A 57 16.07 35.98 13.03
CA GLN A 57 16.75 35.40 11.87
C GLN A 57 17.48 34.09 12.24
N HIS A 58 18.11 34.06 13.41
CA HIS A 58 18.77 32.88 13.95
C HIS A 58 17.77 31.75 14.25
N GLU A 59 16.65 32.06 14.89
CA GLU A 59 15.57 31.09 15.13
C GLU A 59 14.97 30.56 13.83
N LYS A 60 14.78 31.41 12.81
CA LYS A 60 14.32 30.95 11.48
C LYS A 60 15.33 30.06 10.76
N ALA A 61 16.62 30.34 10.90
CA ALA A 61 17.69 29.52 10.34
C ALA A 61 17.80 28.17 11.06
N LEU A 62 17.64 28.16 12.39
CA LEU A 62 17.58 26.94 13.22
C LEU A 62 16.28 26.14 13.04
N ALA A 63 15.17 26.81 12.72
CA ALA A 63 13.88 26.17 12.46
C ALA A 63 13.82 25.41 11.13
N GLY A 64 14.84 25.55 10.28
CA GLY A 64 14.96 24.80 9.03
C GLY A 64 15.17 23.30 9.27
N TYR A 65 14.65 22.48 8.36
CA TYR A 65 14.96 21.05 8.35
C TYR A 65 16.36 20.83 7.76
N ILE A 66 17.15 19.96 8.39
CA ILE A 66 18.42 19.49 7.83
C ILE A 66 18.09 18.44 6.77
N THR A 67 18.32 18.77 5.50
CA THR A 67 18.18 17.82 4.38
C THR A 67 19.51 17.11 4.17
N ILE A 68 19.49 15.78 4.26
CA ILE A 68 20.66 14.93 4.01
C ILE A 68 20.33 14.07 2.78
N ASP A 69 21.09 14.23 1.71
CA ASP A 69 20.84 13.59 0.41
C ASP A 69 21.44 12.16 0.31
N THR A 70 21.92 11.60 1.42
CA THR A 70 22.54 10.27 1.45
C THR A 70 21.51 9.18 1.69
N VAL A 71 21.77 7.97 1.18
CA VAL A 71 20.98 6.78 1.53
C VAL A 71 21.09 6.55 3.04
N PRO A 72 19.96 6.44 3.77
CA PRO A 72 19.99 6.27 5.22
C PRO A 72 20.47 4.85 5.55
N ASP A 73 21.57 4.73 6.28
CA ASP A 73 22.02 3.46 6.87
C ASP A 73 21.65 3.46 8.36
N ILE A 74 20.81 2.49 8.78
CA ILE A 74 20.40 2.33 10.18
C ILE A 74 21.01 1.10 10.86
N THR A 75 21.90 0.37 10.18
CA THR A 75 22.49 -0.89 10.67
C THR A 75 23.03 -0.75 12.10
N ALA A 76 23.81 0.30 12.35
CA ALA A 76 24.45 0.58 13.65
C ALA A 76 23.47 0.81 14.81
N ILE A 77 22.22 1.22 14.53
CA ILE A 77 21.22 1.56 15.54
C ILE A 77 20.32 0.36 15.86
N THR A 78 20.13 -0.57 14.92
CA THR A 78 19.15 -1.67 15.05
C THR A 78 19.47 -2.71 16.12
N GLY A 79 20.73 -2.80 16.57
CA GLY A 79 21.16 -3.78 17.58
C GLY A 79 21.26 -5.23 17.08
N VAL A 80 21.12 -5.46 15.76
CA VAL A 80 21.34 -6.77 15.15
C VAL A 80 22.85 -7.02 15.05
N PRO A 81 23.36 -8.20 15.47
CA PRO A 81 24.79 -8.47 15.37
C PRO A 81 25.25 -8.55 13.90
N GLU A 82 26.48 -8.09 13.63
CA GLU A 82 27.02 -7.99 12.26
C GLU A 82 27.03 -9.30 11.50
N GLU A 83 27.17 -10.42 12.22
CA GLU A 83 27.10 -11.77 11.64
C GLU A 83 25.81 -11.97 10.86
N HIS A 84 24.66 -11.60 11.41
CA HIS A 84 23.36 -11.77 10.76
C HIS A 84 23.09 -10.75 9.66
N ILE A 85 23.78 -9.61 9.66
CA ILE A 85 23.63 -8.57 8.63
C ILE A 85 24.36 -8.98 7.35
N LYS A 86 25.62 -9.44 7.47
CA LYS A 86 26.49 -9.70 6.31
C LYS A 86 26.34 -11.10 5.73
N THR A 87 26.05 -12.11 6.57
CA THR A 87 26.02 -13.52 6.11
C THR A 87 24.68 -13.94 5.52
N ARG A 88 23.61 -13.18 5.79
CA ARG A 88 22.24 -13.54 5.41
C ARG A 88 21.87 -12.88 4.12
N LYS A 89 21.00 -13.58 3.40
CA LYS A 89 20.43 -13.09 2.16
C LYS A 89 18.92 -12.99 2.26
N VAL A 90 18.41 -11.90 1.73
CA VAL A 90 17.00 -11.55 1.78
C VAL A 90 16.36 -11.80 0.43
N PHE A 91 15.28 -12.57 0.42
CA PHE A 91 14.46 -12.78 -0.78
C PHE A 91 13.24 -11.86 -0.74
N ILE A 92 13.11 -11.03 -1.78
CA ILE A 92 11.97 -10.16 -2.01
C ILE A 92 11.11 -10.83 -3.08
N LYS A 93 9.94 -11.34 -2.68
CA LYS A 93 9.05 -12.06 -3.61
C LYS A 93 7.59 -11.87 -3.26
N VAL A 94 6.72 -12.04 -4.25
CA VAL A 94 5.29 -12.22 -4.00
C VAL A 94 5.05 -13.70 -3.65
N PRO A 95 4.37 -14.02 -2.54
CA PRO A 95 4.15 -15.41 -2.16
C PRO A 95 3.39 -16.15 -3.26
N THR A 96 3.78 -17.38 -3.54
CA THR A 96 3.09 -18.18 -4.57
C THR A 96 1.69 -18.58 -4.11
N LYS A 97 0.76 -18.71 -5.07
CA LYS A 97 -0.59 -19.17 -4.77
C LYS A 97 -0.57 -20.62 -4.27
N ASN A 98 -1.18 -20.89 -3.12
CA ASN A 98 -1.45 -22.26 -2.67
C ASN A 98 -2.31 -23.00 -3.71
N SER A 99 -1.77 -24.10 -4.25
CA SER A 99 -2.42 -24.86 -5.33
C SER A 99 -3.68 -25.60 -4.89
N MET A 100 -3.80 -25.92 -3.59
CA MET A 100 -5.00 -26.54 -3.03
C MET A 100 -6.19 -25.58 -2.97
N GLN A 101 -5.94 -24.27 -2.97
CA GLN A 101 -6.99 -23.26 -2.84
C GLN A 101 -7.14 -22.44 -4.13
N SER A 102 -8.36 -22.03 -4.42
CA SER A 102 -8.65 -21.18 -5.59
C SER A 102 -8.47 -19.68 -5.32
N GLY A 103 -8.41 -19.26 -4.05
CA GLY A 103 -8.26 -17.86 -3.63
C GLY A 103 -6.94 -17.22 -4.09
N THR A 104 -6.98 -15.90 -4.30
CA THR A 104 -5.86 -15.09 -4.84
C THR A 104 -5.48 -13.92 -3.93
N ASN A 105 -6.19 -13.68 -2.83
CA ASN A 105 -6.01 -12.49 -1.99
C ASN A 105 -4.58 -12.33 -1.43
N ASN A 106 -3.86 -13.43 -1.22
CA ASN A 106 -2.51 -13.40 -0.67
C ASN A 106 -1.44 -12.92 -1.67
N LEU A 107 -1.75 -12.80 -2.96
CA LEU A 107 -0.79 -12.45 -4.02
C LEU A 107 -0.56 -10.94 -4.19
N HIS A 108 -1.26 -10.09 -3.44
CA HIS A 108 -1.25 -8.63 -3.64
C HIS A 108 -0.19 -7.90 -2.80
N ARG A 109 0.64 -8.65 -2.07
CA ARG A 109 1.68 -8.11 -1.18
C ARG A 109 3.03 -8.67 -1.56
N TRP A 110 4.04 -7.83 -1.45
CA TRP A 110 5.45 -8.22 -1.53
C TRP A 110 5.89 -8.67 -0.16
N GLN A 111 6.62 -9.77 -0.09
CA GLN A 111 7.06 -10.33 1.16
C GLN A 111 8.58 -10.42 1.15
N ILE A 112 9.17 -10.02 2.27
CA ILE A 112 10.57 -10.22 2.58
C ILE A 112 10.71 -11.48 3.43
N THR A 113 11.58 -12.39 3.00
CA THR A 113 11.93 -13.62 3.72
C THR A 113 13.44 -13.82 3.73
N PHE A 114 14.00 -14.27 4.85
CA PHE A 114 15.41 -14.63 4.94
C PHE A 114 15.67 -16.06 4.42
N ASP A 115 16.92 -16.35 4.12
CA ASP A 115 17.41 -17.72 3.90
C ASP A 115 17.17 -18.60 5.13
N GLU A 116 16.82 -19.87 4.91
CA GLU A 116 16.62 -20.83 5.99
C GLU A 116 17.95 -21.44 6.42
N ARG A 117 18.20 -21.43 7.74
CA ARG A 117 19.35 -22.10 8.36
C ARG A 117 18.98 -23.49 8.89
N GLU A 118 19.98 -24.19 9.40
CA GLU A 118 19.85 -25.52 9.98
C GLU A 118 18.78 -25.55 11.09
N ARG A 119 17.94 -26.60 11.02
CA ARG A 119 17.02 -27.02 12.08
C ARG A 119 17.37 -28.45 12.45
N TRP A 120 17.58 -28.70 13.73
CA TRP A 120 17.93 -30.03 14.25
C TRP A 120 16.85 -30.58 15.17
N GLU A 121 16.87 -31.88 15.38
CA GLU A 121 15.95 -32.57 16.29
C GLU A 121 16.42 -32.43 17.74
N ASN A 122 15.50 -32.07 18.64
CA ASN A 122 15.77 -32.05 20.08
C ASN A 122 15.85 -33.51 20.62
N PRO A 123 16.97 -33.94 21.22
CA PRO A 123 17.15 -35.32 21.67
C PRO A 123 16.11 -35.83 22.68
N LEU A 124 15.45 -34.93 23.42
CA LEU A 124 14.47 -35.32 24.44
C LEU A 124 13.06 -35.51 23.87
N MET A 125 12.59 -34.53 23.09
CA MET A 125 11.18 -34.45 22.65
C MET A 125 10.97 -34.63 21.14
N GLY A 126 12.03 -34.64 20.34
CA GLY A 126 11.94 -34.71 18.88
C GLY A 126 11.51 -33.42 18.19
N TRP A 127 11.51 -32.27 18.89
CA TRP A 127 11.11 -30.99 18.30
C TRP A 127 12.19 -30.38 17.42
N ALA A 128 11.77 -29.68 16.36
CA ALA A 128 12.66 -28.91 15.51
C ALA A 128 13.20 -27.67 16.25
N SER A 129 14.45 -27.74 16.68
CA SER A 129 15.18 -26.66 17.36
C SER A 129 16.04 -25.89 16.34
N THR A 130 16.29 -24.61 16.60
CA THR A 130 17.13 -23.75 15.76
C THR A 130 17.83 -22.69 16.60
N ALA A 131 19.00 -22.22 16.14
CA ALA A 131 19.73 -21.09 16.71
C ALA A 131 19.48 -19.79 15.91
N ASP A 132 18.58 -19.82 14.92
CA ASP A 132 18.36 -18.68 14.04
C ASP A 132 17.18 -17.79 14.51
N PRO A 133 17.46 -16.55 14.99
CA PRO A 133 16.41 -15.63 15.43
C PRO A 133 15.57 -15.06 14.28
N LEU A 134 16.12 -14.97 13.06
CA LEU A 134 15.46 -14.36 11.90
C LEU A 134 14.66 -15.36 11.06
N SER A 135 14.74 -16.65 11.39
CA SER A 135 14.12 -17.75 10.64
C SER A 135 12.60 -17.62 10.44
N ASN A 136 11.91 -16.94 11.37
CA ASN A 136 10.46 -16.74 11.34
C ASN A 136 10.06 -15.32 10.94
N MET A 137 11.02 -14.46 10.60
CA MET A 137 10.74 -13.08 10.23
C MET A 137 10.18 -13.02 8.81
N GLN A 138 8.97 -12.48 8.71
CA GLN A 138 8.27 -12.26 7.46
C GLN A 138 7.65 -10.87 7.50
N VAL A 139 7.98 -10.03 6.53
CA VAL A 139 7.51 -8.65 6.48
C VAL A 139 6.82 -8.39 5.15
N ASP A 140 5.60 -7.87 5.23
CA ASP A 140 4.75 -7.58 4.08
C ASP A 140 4.86 -6.11 3.66
N PHE A 141 4.94 -5.88 2.36
CA PHE A 141 5.07 -4.58 1.73
C PHE A 141 4.05 -4.40 0.60
N PRO A 142 3.61 -3.17 0.33
CA PRO A 142 2.70 -2.88 -0.77
C PRO A 142 3.41 -2.88 -2.13
N SER A 143 4.69 -2.48 -2.21
CA SER A 143 5.45 -2.38 -3.45
C SER A 143 6.84 -2.99 -3.35
N ARG A 144 7.38 -3.43 -4.49
CA ARG A 144 8.76 -3.93 -4.61
C ARG A 144 9.78 -2.88 -4.18
N GLU A 145 9.60 -1.64 -4.61
CA GLU A 145 10.51 -0.53 -4.33
C GLU A 145 10.60 -0.26 -2.83
N THR A 146 9.46 -0.30 -2.11
CA THR A 146 9.47 -0.13 -0.64
C THR A 146 10.21 -1.25 0.07
N ALA A 147 10.12 -2.48 -0.43
CA ALA A 147 10.86 -3.61 0.11
C ALA A 147 12.38 -3.48 -0.13
N ILE A 148 12.78 -3.06 -1.34
CA ILE A 148 14.20 -2.83 -1.68
C ILE A 148 14.78 -1.71 -0.80
N ALA A 149 14.09 -0.57 -0.71
CA ALA A 149 14.53 0.54 0.13
C ALA A 149 14.65 0.15 1.62
N PHE A 150 13.79 -0.76 2.09
CA PHE A 150 13.89 -1.30 3.45
C PHE A 150 15.13 -2.18 3.64
N CYS A 151 15.45 -3.06 2.68
CA CYS A 151 16.67 -3.87 2.74
C CYS A 151 17.93 -3.01 2.69
N GLU A 152 17.98 -2.04 1.77
CA GLU A 152 19.12 -1.12 1.62
C GLU A 152 19.33 -0.29 2.89
N LYS A 153 18.24 0.20 3.50
CA LYS A 153 18.31 0.94 4.76
C LYS A 153 18.88 0.10 5.91
N ASN A 154 18.56 -1.18 5.96
CA ASN A 154 19.05 -2.13 6.97
C ASN A 154 20.39 -2.81 6.58
N GLY A 155 20.97 -2.48 5.42
CA GLY A 155 22.24 -3.03 4.97
C GLY A 155 22.23 -4.54 4.68
N TRP A 156 21.08 -5.12 4.32
CA TRP A 156 20.96 -6.55 4.00
C TRP A 156 21.18 -6.82 2.51
N GLU A 157 21.91 -7.88 2.17
CA GLU A 157 22.01 -8.37 0.78
C GLU A 157 20.65 -8.93 0.35
N TRP A 158 20.16 -8.51 -0.82
CA TRP A 158 18.84 -8.90 -1.31
C TRP A 158 18.85 -9.48 -2.72
N GLU A 159 17.89 -10.36 -2.99
CA GLU A 159 17.55 -10.87 -4.31
C GLU A 159 16.05 -10.65 -4.54
N THR A 160 15.68 -10.23 -5.75
CA THR A 160 14.27 -10.04 -6.11
C THR A 160 13.82 -11.04 -7.16
N GLU A 161 12.67 -11.67 -6.91
CA GLU A 161 11.97 -12.53 -7.87
C GLU A 161 10.72 -11.81 -8.38
N ASP A 162 10.54 -11.78 -9.70
CA ASP A 162 9.34 -11.20 -10.31
C ASP A 162 8.12 -12.11 -10.09
N PRO A 163 6.91 -11.54 -9.85
CA PRO A 163 5.72 -12.31 -9.60
C PRO A 163 5.30 -13.13 -10.82
N PRO A 164 4.90 -14.41 -10.65
CA PRO A 164 4.46 -15.24 -11.75
C PRO A 164 3.10 -14.78 -12.28
N VAL A 165 3.08 -14.08 -13.42
CA VAL A 165 1.85 -13.62 -14.08
C VAL A 165 1.23 -14.76 -14.88
N LYS A 166 -0.03 -15.10 -14.57
CA LYS A 166 -0.80 -16.10 -15.34
C LYS A 166 -1.49 -15.43 -16.53
N PRO A 167 -1.24 -15.86 -17.77
CA PRO A 167 -1.90 -15.27 -18.93
C PRO A 167 -3.42 -15.52 -18.88
N PRO A 168 -4.25 -14.54 -19.30
CA PRO A 168 -5.69 -14.71 -19.35
C PRO A 168 -6.05 -15.81 -20.36
N ARG A 169 -6.82 -16.81 -19.91
CA ARG A 169 -7.25 -17.92 -20.77
C ARG A 169 -8.62 -17.62 -21.36
N VAL A 170 -8.75 -17.64 -22.68
CA VAL A 170 -10.04 -17.56 -23.37
C VAL A 170 -10.83 -18.83 -23.07
N LYS A 171 -12.00 -18.68 -22.44
CA LYS A 171 -12.93 -19.79 -22.14
C LYS A 171 -14.27 -19.50 -22.80
N SER A 172 -14.75 -20.43 -23.63
CA SER A 172 -16.09 -20.39 -24.21
C SER A 172 -16.84 -21.66 -23.83
N TYR A 173 -18.01 -21.53 -23.21
CA TYR A 173 -18.83 -22.69 -22.85
C TYR A 173 -19.33 -23.44 -24.08
N GLY A 174 -19.64 -22.72 -25.17
CA GLY A 174 -20.03 -23.33 -26.45
C GLY A 174 -18.95 -24.20 -27.08
N ALA A 175 -17.67 -23.91 -26.81
CA ALA A 175 -16.56 -24.76 -27.26
C ALA A 175 -16.59 -26.16 -26.64
N ASN A 176 -17.25 -26.36 -25.49
CA ASN A 176 -17.44 -27.67 -24.87
C ASN A 176 -18.39 -28.59 -25.67
N PHE A 177 -19.17 -28.06 -26.62
CA PHE A 177 -20.17 -28.80 -27.42
C PHE A 177 -19.98 -28.63 -28.94
N SER A 178 -18.76 -28.30 -29.37
CA SER A 178 -18.43 -28.12 -30.79
C SER A 178 -18.71 -29.38 -31.63
N TRP A 179 -19.37 -29.20 -32.78
CA TRP A 179 -19.72 -30.28 -33.71
C TRP A 179 -18.50 -31.02 -34.27
N ASN A 180 -17.46 -30.30 -34.69
CA ASN A 180 -16.30 -30.86 -35.40
C ASN A 180 -14.94 -30.44 -34.78
N LYS A 181 -14.89 -30.16 -33.47
CA LYS A 181 -13.63 -29.87 -32.76
C LYS A 181 -13.44 -30.83 -31.60
N ARG A 182 -12.17 -31.13 -31.28
CA ARG A 182 -11.77 -32.04 -30.18
C ARG A 182 -12.04 -31.45 -28.78
N THR A 183 -12.50 -30.21 -28.70
CA THR A 183 -12.86 -29.55 -27.43
C THR A 183 -14.17 -30.06 -26.84
N ARG A 184 -14.93 -30.87 -27.58
CA ARG A 184 -16.19 -31.45 -27.10
C ARG A 184 -15.96 -32.31 -25.86
N ARG A 185 -16.63 -31.98 -24.75
CA ARG A 185 -16.58 -32.77 -23.51
C ARG A 185 -17.54 -33.96 -23.63
N SER A 186 -17.13 -35.12 -23.12
CA SER A 186 -17.97 -36.32 -23.05
C SER A 186 -19.02 -36.22 -21.95
N THR A 187 -18.66 -35.62 -20.81
CA THR A 187 -19.53 -35.41 -19.66
C THR A 187 -19.47 -33.98 -19.18
N LYS A 188 -20.55 -33.52 -18.53
CA LYS A 188 -20.60 -32.25 -17.83
C LYS A 188 -20.05 -32.45 -16.41
N PRO A 189 -19.20 -31.55 -15.88
CA PRO A 189 -18.83 -31.60 -14.48
C PRO A 189 -20.08 -31.41 -13.61
N SER A 190 -20.34 -32.35 -12.69
CA SER A 190 -21.26 -32.13 -11.57
C SER A 190 -20.58 -31.15 -10.60
N GLY A 191 -21.27 -30.05 -10.31
CA GLY A 191 -20.82 -29.07 -9.31
C GLY A 191 -21.10 -29.52 -7.90
#